data_AF-A0A4T3F2E1-F1
#
_entry.id   AF-A0A4T3F2E1-F1
#
_cell.length_a   1.000
_cell.length_b   1.000
_cell.length_c   1.000
_cell.angle_alpha   90.00
_cell.angle_beta   90.00
_cell.angle_gamma   90.00
#
_symmetry.space_group_name_H-M   'P 1'
#
loop_
_entity.id
_entity.type
_entity.pdbx_description
1 polymer ?
#
loop_
_entity_poly.entity_id
_entity_poly.type
_entity_poly.pdbx_seq_one_letter_code
_entity_poly.pdbx_strand_id
1 'polypeptide(L)'
;MRSLPLAAIGALASIATYSPARAQVSDELYDYLVQDVCVNSAGDAVQGDPASCPDRRNIRLAEASPYLLTDYDTQHSKSYSAWASIPVRGEDGNIRVLVTKNNAGDFGPHSRFSFTENDGFDLIDISYSPYASIIRTWDGGCFDQAFAPSSQARTGRQAREPRTRAGGWVLFPLATPPSAWPETSSARIVTAKIQLVRRENCRTGSSRGRTYWNAPADYEFETGKILHAIRSDHFASANLSSSNNALERFYFTREYGMTRWEAWIPRSRCYSEAEKKGPGELRSNCEPDLRLPVPYTGPDEGAPEIDLRARCAVLDATATDHPDIDRWGGQDWVRVDCRDQTRYVPLALPQVMTDPAMAQGNEVDDIAF
;
A
#
# COMPACT_ATOMS: atom_id res chain seq x y z
N MET A 1 29.09 6.39 -77.87
CA MET A 1 27.75 6.14 -77.29
C MET A 1 27.83 6.54 -75.82
N ARG A 2 26.98 7.46 -75.38
CA ARG A 2 27.03 8.07 -74.04
C ARG A 2 26.25 7.19 -73.05
N SER A 3 26.90 6.76 -71.98
CA SER A 3 26.28 6.07 -70.84
C SER A 3 25.69 7.09 -69.88
N LEU A 4 24.42 6.92 -69.51
CA LEU A 4 23.72 7.67 -68.47
C LEU A 4 23.72 6.86 -67.16
N PRO A 5 23.93 7.48 -65.99
CA PRO A 5 23.81 6.81 -64.70
C PRO A 5 22.34 6.83 -64.23
N LEU A 6 21.83 5.67 -63.78
CA LEU A 6 20.57 5.59 -63.03
C LEU A 6 20.82 6.08 -61.59
N ALA A 7 20.16 7.15 -61.19
CA ALA A 7 20.07 7.58 -59.79
C ALA A 7 18.95 6.79 -59.09
N ALA A 8 19.30 5.99 -58.09
CA ALA A 8 18.35 5.35 -57.20
C ALA A 8 17.91 6.34 -56.12
N ILE A 9 16.64 6.75 -56.16
CA ILE A 9 16.00 7.56 -55.12
C ILE A 9 15.59 6.60 -54.00
N GLY A 10 16.40 6.54 -52.93
CA GLY A 10 16.06 5.84 -51.70
C GLY A 10 15.08 6.66 -50.86
N ALA A 11 13.81 6.25 -50.82
CA ALA A 11 12.83 6.81 -49.90
C ALA A 11 13.13 6.32 -48.47
N LEU A 12 13.74 7.17 -47.66
CA LEU A 12 13.86 6.98 -46.21
C LEU A 12 12.47 7.13 -45.58
N ALA A 13 11.79 6.02 -45.33
CA ALA A 13 10.59 6.01 -44.51
C ALA A 13 10.99 6.31 -43.05
N SER A 14 10.71 7.53 -42.59
CA SER A 14 10.84 7.90 -41.18
C SER A 14 9.83 7.09 -40.37
N ILE A 15 10.31 6.03 -39.71
CA ILE A 15 9.54 5.31 -38.70
C ILE A 15 9.42 6.26 -37.51
N ALA A 16 8.30 6.96 -37.41
CA ALA A 16 7.97 7.75 -36.23
C ALA A 16 7.89 6.79 -35.04
N THR A 17 8.88 6.84 -34.15
CA THR A 17 8.83 6.14 -32.87
C THR A 17 7.72 6.79 -32.06
N TYR A 18 6.56 6.14 -31.99
CA TYR A 18 5.51 6.47 -31.04
C TYR A 18 6.08 6.21 -29.64
N SER A 19 6.56 7.26 -28.98
CA SER A 19 6.74 7.24 -27.54
C SER A 19 5.33 7.19 -26.95
N PRO A 20 4.92 6.10 -26.27
CA PRO A 20 3.65 6.10 -25.58
C PRO A 20 3.63 7.29 -24.63
N ALA A 21 2.62 8.15 -24.77
CA ALA A 21 2.42 9.27 -23.86
C ALA A 21 2.40 8.71 -22.42
N ARG A 22 3.27 9.25 -21.55
CA ARG A 22 3.27 8.87 -20.14
C ARG A 22 1.90 9.20 -19.57
N ALA A 23 1.28 8.25 -18.88
CA ALA A 23 0.09 8.56 -18.10
C ALA A 23 0.50 9.59 -17.05
N GLN A 24 -0.08 10.79 -17.12
CA GLN A 24 0.10 11.80 -16.10
C GLN A 24 -0.89 11.49 -14.98
N VAL A 25 -0.40 11.26 -13.76
CA VAL A 25 -1.25 11.21 -12.58
C VAL A 25 -2.01 12.53 -12.46
N SER A 26 -3.32 12.48 -12.26
CA SER A 26 -4.07 13.69 -11.93
C SER A 26 -3.61 14.23 -10.57
N ASP A 27 -3.52 15.54 -10.40
CA ASP A 27 -3.16 16.16 -9.12
C ASP A 27 -4.07 15.68 -7.97
N GLU A 28 -5.36 15.50 -8.25
CA GLU A 28 -6.32 14.97 -7.29
C GLU A 28 -5.96 13.55 -6.80
N LEU A 29 -5.52 12.66 -7.69
CA LEU A 29 -5.12 11.31 -7.30
C LEU A 29 -3.79 11.29 -6.56
N TYR A 30 -2.87 12.16 -6.95
CA TYR A 30 -1.58 12.29 -6.28
C TYR A 30 -1.77 12.70 -4.81
N ASP A 31 -2.78 13.54 -4.54
CA ASP A 31 -3.23 13.95 -3.20
C ASP A 31 -3.62 12.75 -2.30
N TYR A 32 -4.15 11.66 -2.87
CA TYR A 32 -4.47 10.44 -2.11
C TYR A 32 -3.26 9.53 -1.90
N LEU A 33 -2.19 9.71 -2.67
CA LEU A 33 -1.02 8.84 -2.61
C LEU A 33 0.04 9.39 -1.65
N VAL A 34 0.15 10.71 -1.51
CA VAL A 34 1.18 11.36 -0.69
C VAL A 34 0.54 11.97 0.55
N GLN A 35 1.22 11.87 1.69
CA GLN A 35 0.72 12.49 2.92
C GLN A 35 0.86 14.02 2.85
N ASP A 36 -0.08 14.72 3.47
CA ASP A 36 -0.05 16.17 3.61
C ASP A 36 0.83 16.62 4.79
N VAL A 37 1.21 17.88 4.78
CA VAL A 37 1.71 18.62 5.95
C VAL A 37 0.89 19.88 6.12
N CYS A 38 0.63 20.26 7.36
CA CYS A 38 0.10 21.58 7.66
C CYS A 38 1.13 22.65 7.29
N VAL A 39 0.67 23.81 6.80
CA VAL A 39 1.57 24.89 6.41
C VAL A 39 1.22 26.23 7.05
N ASN A 40 2.23 27.07 7.24
CA ASN A 40 2.03 28.47 7.62
C ASN A 40 1.73 29.35 6.37
N SER A 41 1.56 30.66 6.57
CA SER A 41 1.32 31.61 5.48
C SER A 41 2.48 31.75 4.48
N ALA A 42 3.68 31.27 4.81
CA ALA A 42 4.82 31.21 3.91
C ALA A 42 4.87 29.89 3.11
N GLY A 43 4.00 28.93 3.41
CA GLY A 43 3.96 27.61 2.78
C GLY A 43 4.97 26.61 3.37
N ASP A 44 5.61 26.94 4.48
CA ASP A 44 6.53 26.05 5.21
C ASP A 44 5.74 25.04 6.03
N ALA A 45 6.22 23.79 6.06
CA ALA A 45 5.63 22.76 6.91
C ALA A 45 5.74 23.16 8.39
N VAL A 46 4.62 23.03 9.10
CA VAL A 46 4.53 23.28 10.54
C VAL A 46 3.88 22.10 11.25
N GLN A 47 4.09 22.02 12.56
CA GLN A 47 3.42 21.03 13.39
C GLN A 47 1.91 21.28 13.38
N GLY A 48 1.15 20.27 12.99
CA GLY A 48 -0.29 20.21 13.01
C GLY A 48 -0.76 18.91 12.38
N ASP A 49 -2.00 18.50 12.67
CA ASP A 49 -2.61 17.33 12.04
C ASP A 49 -3.31 17.75 10.73
N PRO A 50 -2.88 17.24 9.55
CA PRO A 50 -3.50 17.52 8.25
C PRO A 50 -5.01 17.31 8.17
N ALA A 51 -5.59 16.45 9.02
CA ALA A 51 -7.05 16.27 9.11
C ALA A 51 -7.80 17.43 9.77
N SER A 52 -7.07 18.37 10.40
CA SER A 52 -7.67 19.45 11.20
C SER A 52 -7.15 20.85 10.88
N CYS A 53 -5.98 20.97 10.26
CA CYS A 53 -5.42 22.28 9.94
C CYS A 53 -6.10 22.90 8.70
N PRO A 54 -6.25 24.24 8.69
CA PRO A 54 -6.97 24.94 7.63
C PRO A 54 -6.20 24.95 6.30
N ASP A 55 -4.86 25.02 6.37
CA ASP A 55 -3.97 25.07 5.23
C ASP A 55 -3.01 23.89 5.27
N ARG A 56 -3.02 23.11 4.20
CA ARG A 56 -2.19 21.92 4.03
C ARG A 56 -1.79 21.73 2.56
N ARG A 57 -0.78 20.90 2.35
CA ARG A 57 -0.34 20.45 1.02
C ARG A 57 0.45 19.15 1.16
N ASN A 58 0.57 18.43 0.04
CA ASN A 58 1.45 17.29 -0.07
C ASN A 58 2.86 17.62 0.45
N ILE A 59 3.44 16.70 1.22
CA ILE A 59 4.85 16.76 1.61
C ILE A 59 5.73 16.73 0.36
N ARG A 60 6.77 17.56 0.33
CA ARG A 60 7.68 17.68 -0.82
C ARG A 60 8.75 16.60 -0.77
N LEU A 61 9.40 16.36 -1.93
CA LEU A 61 10.56 15.48 -2.03
C LEU A 61 11.64 15.91 -1.02
N ALA A 62 12.07 14.96 -0.19
CA ALA A 62 13.07 15.16 0.87
C ALA A 62 12.71 16.21 1.95
N GLU A 63 11.46 16.63 2.03
CA GLU A 63 11.00 17.50 3.12
C GLU A 63 10.86 16.71 4.42
N ALA A 64 11.20 17.35 5.53
CA ALA A 64 11.07 16.75 6.85
C ALA A 64 9.60 16.79 7.31
N SER A 65 9.01 15.65 7.65
CA SER A 65 7.67 15.58 8.21
C SER A 65 7.70 16.00 9.69
N PRO A 66 6.78 16.88 10.14
CA PRO A 66 6.67 17.32 11.53
C PRO A 66 5.90 16.32 12.41
N TYR A 67 5.52 15.15 11.89
CA TYR A 67 4.72 14.17 12.63
C TYR A 67 4.94 12.73 12.13
N LEU A 68 4.49 11.77 12.95
CA LEU A 68 4.29 10.37 12.58
C LEU A 68 2.81 10.05 12.55
N LEU A 69 2.44 9.14 11.66
CA LEU A 69 1.16 8.44 11.70
C LEU A 69 1.40 7.07 12.28
N THR A 70 0.61 6.68 13.26
CA THR A 70 0.76 5.39 13.93
C THR A 70 -0.56 4.65 13.98
N ASP A 71 -0.48 3.32 14.11
CA ASP A 71 -1.61 2.54 14.60
C ASP A 71 -1.86 2.80 16.09
N TYR A 72 -3.06 2.47 16.58
CA TYR A 72 -3.36 2.57 18.00
C TYR A 72 -4.36 1.54 18.48
N ASP A 73 -3.83 0.57 19.22
CA ASP A 73 -4.64 -0.35 19.98
C ASP A 73 -5.20 0.35 21.22
N THR A 74 -6.48 0.75 21.14
CA THR A 74 -7.16 1.44 22.24
C THR A 74 -7.31 0.59 23.50
N GLN A 75 -7.35 -0.75 23.36
CA GLN A 75 -7.54 -1.66 24.48
C GLN A 75 -6.26 -1.76 25.32
N HIS A 76 -5.12 -1.84 24.64
CA HIS A 76 -3.80 -1.92 25.29
C HIS A 76 -3.11 -0.56 25.43
N SER A 77 -3.73 0.50 24.89
CA SER A 77 -3.16 1.85 24.82
C SER A 77 -1.77 1.88 24.17
N LYS A 78 -1.55 1.07 23.13
CA LYS A 78 -0.24 0.83 22.53
C LYS A 78 -0.25 1.13 21.02
N SER A 79 0.89 1.62 20.52
CA SER A 79 1.18 1.71 19.09
C SER A 79 2.25 0.67 18.74
N TYR A 80 2.14 0.08 17.56
CA TYR A 80 2.98 -1.01 17.07
C TYR A 80 3.70 -0.64 15.79
N SER A 81 3.13 0.25 14.99
CA SER A 81 3.76 0.71 13.77
C SER A 81 3.54 2.20 13.49
N ALA A 82 4.48 2.80 12.78
CA ALA A 82 4.41 4.16 12.26
C ALA A 82 4.69 4.16 10.76
N TRP A 83 3.83 4.79 9.98
CA TRP A 83 3.92 4.81 8.51
C TRP A 83 4.13 6.23 7.99
N ALA A 84 4.75 6.34 6.81
CA ALA A 84 4.82 7.60 6.07
C ALA A 84 4.66 7.35 4.57
N SER A 85 3.81 8.13 3.91
CA SER A 85 3.54 8.03 2.47
C SER A 85 4.17 9.23 1.76
N ILE A 86 5.40 9.09 1.26
CA ILE A 86 6.24 10.22 0.82
C ILE A 86 6.62 10.12 -0.66
N PRO A 87 6.81 11.26 -1.35
CA PRO A 87 7.34 11.23 -2.70
C PRO A 87 8.83 10.94 -2.68
N VAL A 88 9.26 10.07 -3.60
CA VAL A 88 10.66 9.73 -3.82
C VAL A 88 10.99 9.85 -5.30
N ARG A 89 12.25 10.12 -5.62
CA ARG A 89 12.75 10.07 -6.99
C ARG A 89 13.25 8.66 -7.28
N GLY A 90 12.86 8.06 -8.39
CA GLY A 90 13.46 6.82 -8.85
C GLY A 90 14.86 6.99 -9.44
N GLU A 91 15.57 5.88 -9.62
CA GLU A 91 16.82 5.86 -10.40
C GLU A 91 16.64 6.36 -11.84
N ASP A 92 15.44 6.23 -12.39
CA ASP A 92 15.06 6.72 -13.72
C ASP A 92 14.63 8.20 -13.75
N GLY A 93 14.72 8.89 -12.61
CA GLY A 93 14.39 10.30 -12.44
C GLY A 93 12.90 10.61 -12.25
N ASN A 94 11.99 9.63 -12.41
CA ASN A 94 10.56 9.86 -12.25
C ASN A 94 10.15 9.82 -10.77
N ILE A 95 9.06 10.53 -10.43
CA ILE A 95 8.48 10.50 -9.08
C ILE A 95 7.72 9.20 -8.86
N ARG A 96 7.90 8.64 -7.66
CA ARG A 96 7.16 7.50 -7.10
C ARG A 96 6.70 7.88 -5.70
N VAL A 97 5.86 7.03 -5.13
CA VAL A 97 5.47 7.13 -3.72
C VAL A 97 6.08 5.95 -2.97
N LEU A 98 6.79 6.25 -1.89
CA LEU A 98 7.29 5.25 -0.95
C LEU A 98 6.42 5.31 0.30
N VAL A 99 5.78 4.21 0.63
CA VAL A 99 5.15 4.01 1.94
C VAL A 99 6.18 3.33 2.82
N THR A 100 6.81 4.05 3.75
CA THR A 100 7.70 3.43 4.75
C THR A 100 6.88 2.95 5.94
N LYS A 101 7.30 1.85 6.56
CA LYS A 101 6.69 1.26 7.74
C LYS A 101 7.79 1.10 8.78
N ASN A 102 7.54 1.46 10.03
CA ASN A 102 8.43 1.26 11.17
C ASN A 102 7.65 0.52 12.24
N ASN A 103 8.10 -0.65 12.67
CA ASN A 103 7.41 -1.56 13.58
C ASN A 103 7.98 -1.53 15.01
N ALA A 104 8.71 -0.47 15.39
CA ALA A 104 9.31 -0.35 16.71
C ALA A 104 8.28 -0.17 17.84
N GLY A 105 7.10 0.37 17.52
CA GLY A 105 6.04 0.67 18.50
C GLY A 105 6.33 1.86 19.42
N ASP A 106 5.39 2.11 20.33
CA ASP A 106 5.50 3.08 21.45
C ASP A 106 5.98 4.48 21.04
N PHE A 107 5.46 4.97 19.91
CA PHE A 107 5.85 6.26 19.33
C PHE A 107 5.36 7.46 20.15
N GLY A 108 6.20 8.49 20.23
CA GLY A 108 5.91 9.75 20.91
C GLY A 108 6.73 10.92 20.34
N PRO A 109 6.67 12.10 20.96
CA PRO A 109 7.24 13.32 20.37
C PRO A 109 8.75 13.32 20.14
N HIS A 110 9.49 12.45 20.84
CA HIS A 110 10.93 12.32 20.69
C HIS A 110 11.34 11.06 19.93
N SER A 111 10.39 10.32 19.37
CA SER A 111 10.67 9.15 18.54
C SER A 111 11.47 9.56 17.32
N ARG A 112 12.43 8.70 16.97
CA ARG A 112 13.17 8.82 15.72
C ARG A 112 12.60 7.84 14.72
N PHE A 113 12.20 8.34 13.56
CA PHE A 113 11.82 7.46 12.48
C PHE A 113 13.06 6.75 11.94
N SER A 114 12.97 5.42 11.85
CA SER A 114 13.91 4.57 11.18
C SER A 114 13.11 3.37 10.70
N PHE A 115 13.39 2.88 9.50
CA PHE A 115 12.99 1.54 9.12
C PHE A 115 14.26 0.72 8.89
N THR A 116 14.22 -0.55 9.23
CA THR A 116 15.29 -1.54 9.26
C THR A 116 14.82 -2.81 8.55
N GLU A 117 15.67 -3.83 8.42
CA GLU A 117 15.30 -5.07 7.74
C GLU A 117 14.09 -5.81 8.36
N ASN A 118 13.74 -5.50 9.61
CA ASN A 118 12.56 -6.03 10.32
C ASN A 118 11.29 -5.19 10.10
N ASP A 119 11.44 -4.06 9.41
CA ASP A 119 10.37 -3.16 9.06
C ASP A 119 9.89 -3.44 7.64
N GLY A 120 9.25 -2.47 6.98
CA GLY A 120 8.73 -2.70 5.64
C GLY A 120 8.56 -1.44 4.82
N PHE A 121 8.29 -1.63 3.54
CA PHE A 121 7.91 -0.53 2.65
C PHE A 121 7.03 -1.02 1.50
N ASP A 122 6.31 -0.10 0.86
CA ASP A 122 5.71 -0.29 -0.46
C ASP A 122 6.18 0.82 -1.41
N LEU A 123 6.70 0.44 -2.57
CA LEU A 123 7.06 1.38 -3.63
C LEU A 123 5.99 1.37 -4.72
N ILE A 124 5.30 2.50 -4.87
CA ILE A 124 4.20 2.69 -5.82
C ILE A 124 4.70 3.43 -7.05
N ASP A 125 4.60 2.78 -8.22
CA ASP A 125 4.82 3.41 -9.52
C ASP A 125 3.54 4.09 -10.02
N ILE A 126 3.71 5.32 -10.53
CA ILE A 126 2.67 6.16 -11.12
C ILE A 126 3.09 6.70 -12.49
N SER A 127 4.08 6.09 -13.13
CA SER A 127 4.79 6.68 -14.28
C SER A 127 4.70 5.86 -15.56
N TYR A 128 4.63 4.52 -15.47
CA TYR A 128 4.76 3.65 -16.65
C TYR A 128 3.55 2.77 -16.94
N SER A 129 2.53 2.84 -16.10
CA SER A 129 1.29 2.08 -16.22
C SER A 129 0.10 3.06 -16.25
N PRO A 130 -1.03 2.72 -16.87
CA PRO A 130 -2.27 3.48 -16.71
C PRO A 130 -2.86 3.38 -15.30
N TYR A 131 -2.21 2.64 -14.38
CA TYR A 131 -2.61 2.41 -13.00
C TYR A 131 -1.48 2.76 -12.05
N ALA A 132 -1.84 3.28 -10.86
CA ALA A 132 -0.99 3.22 -9.69
C ALA A 132 -0.78 1.75 -9.33
N SER A 133 0.47 1.35 -9.11
CA SER A 133 0.77 -0.03 -8.77
C SER A 133 1.94 -0.15 -7.80
N ILE A 134 1.80 -1.00 -6.79
CA ILE A 134 2.93 -1.43 -5.97
C ILE A 134 3.84 -2.27 -6.88
N ILE A 135 5.06 -1.80 -7.11
CA ILE A 135 6.06 -2.48 -7.95
C ILE A 135 7.10 -3.22 -7.11
N ARG A 136 7.15 -2.92 -5.81
CA ARG A 136 8.01 -3.58 -4.85
C ARG A 136 7.48 -3.39 -3.44
N THR A 137 7.63 -4.40 -2.60
CA THR A 137 7.33 -4.33 -1.17
C THR A 137 8.41 -5.03 -0.37
N TRP A 138 8.53 -4.66 0.89
CA TRP A 138 9.22 -5.45 1.90
C TRP A 138 8.24 -5.71 3.03
N ASP A 139 7.90 -6.97 3.26
CA ASP A 139 7.02 -7.39 4.35
C ASP A 139 7.63 -8.52 5.17
N GLY A 140 7.14 -8.73 6.40
CA GLY A 140 7.67 -9.77 7.30
C GLY A 140 7.42 -11.21 6.83
N GLY A 141 6.63 -11.43 5.79
CA GLY A 141 6.34 -12.76 5.25
C GLY A 141 7.38 -13.25 4.25
N CYS A 142 7.78 -12.39 3.31
CA CYS A 142 8.69 -12.74 2.23
C CYS A 142 9.79 -11.70 1.95
N PHE A 143 9.97 -10.71 2.85
CA PHE A 143 10.94 -9.62 2.74
C PHE A 143 10.80 -8.92 1.36
N ASP A 144 11.92 -8.60 0.71
CA ASP A 144 11.95 -7.97 -0.61
C ASP A 144 11.22 -8.79 -1.68
N GLN A 145 10.12 -8.23 -2.16
CA GLN A 145 9.28 -8.75 -3.22
C GLN A 145 9.10 -7.69 -4.30
N ALA A 146 9.57 -7.97 -5.52
CA ALA A 146 9.24 -7.15 -6.68
C ALA A 146 8.05 -7.73 -7.44
N PHE A 147 7.17 -6.86 -7.96
CA PHE A 147 5.97 -7.25 -8.70
C PHE A 147 6.06 -6.83 -10.16
N ALA A 148 5.68 -7.72 -11.08
CA ALA A 148 5.63 -7.41 -12.50
C ALA A 148 4.39 -8.01 -13.19
N PRO A 149 3.83 -7.35 -14.22
CA PRO A 149 2.62 -7.75 -14.94
C PRO A 149 2.80 -9.01 -15.81
N SER A 150 4.04 -9.47 -16.03
CA SER A 150 4.31 -10.61 -16.92
C SER A 150 5.61 -11.36 -16.59
N SER A 151 5.67 -12.64 -17.01
CA SER A 151 6.82 -13.53 -16.83
C SER A 151 8.04 -13.19 -17.64
N GLN A 152 7.91 -12.29 -18.61
CA GLN A 152 9.05 -11.81 -19.38
C GLN A 152 9.94 -10.87 -18.55
N ALA A 153 9.40 -10.26 -17.49
CA ALA A 153 10.17 -9.43 -16.55
C ALA A 153 10.99 -10.23 -15.52
N ARG A 154 11.09 -11.57 -15.63
CA ARG A 154 11.64 -12.45 -14.57
C ARG A 154 13.16 -12.51 -14.45
N THR A 155 13.92 -12.13 -15.47
CA THR A 155 15.35 -12.45 -15.50
C THR A 155 16.23 -11.27 -15.90
N GLY A 156 17.36 -11.14 -15.22
CA GLY A 156 18.43 -10.20 -15.56
C GLY A 156 18.12 -8.75 -15.19
N ARG A 157 18.79 -7.81 -15.89
CA ARG A 157 18.62 -6.36 -15.66
C ARG A 157 17.17 -5.89 -15.84
N GLN A 158 16.42 -6.52 -16.75
CA GLN A 158 15.03 -6.16 -17.00
C GLN A 158 14.13 -6.32 -15.78
N ALA A 159 14.41 -7.27 -14.88
CA ALA A 159 13.66 -7.44 -13.64
C ALA A 159 13.85 -6.28 -12.63
N ARG A 160 14.93 -5.50 -12.81
CA ARG A 160 15.25 -4.34 -11.97
C ARG A 160 14.68 -3.04 -12.54
N GLU A 161 14.34 -2.99 -13.82
CA GLU A 161 13.81 -1.78 -14.45
C GLU A 161 12.38 -1.50 -13.98
N PRO A 162 12.09 -0.35 -13.33
CA PRO A 162 10.74 -0.05 -12.84
C PRO A 162 9.64 -0.13 -13.91
N ARG A 163 9.96 0.24 -15.16
CA ARG A 163 9.04 0.17 -16.30
C ARG A 163 8.53 -1.24 -16.56
N THR A 164 9.34 -2.28 -16.36
CA THR A 164 8.93 -3.67 -16.60
C THR A 164 8.07 -4.23 -15.46
N ARG A 165 8.10 -3.56 -14.30
CA ARG A 165 7.37 -3.91 -13.08
C ARG A 165 6.02 -3.18 -12.96
N ALA A 166 5.89 -2.01 -13.59
CA ALA A 166 4.68 -1.22 -13.58
C ALA A 166 3.45 -2.03 -14.00
N GLY A 167 2.37 -1.94 -13.21
CA GLY A 167 1.16 -2.74 -13.40
C GLY A 167 1.20 -4.16 -12.81
N GLY A 168 2.22 -4.52 -12.02
CA GLY A 168 2.31 -5.81 -11.33
C GLY A 168 1.22 -6.00 -10.26
N TRP A 169 1.23 -5.14 -9.24
CA TRP A 169 0.20 -5.08 -8.21
C TRP A 169 -0.60 -3.78 -8.34
N VAL A 170 -1.67 -3.82 -9.12
CA VAL A 170 -2.52 -2.63 -9.39
C VAL A 170 -3.32 -2.23 -8.16
N LEU A 171 -3.43 -0.92 -7.93
CA LEU A 171 -4.28 -0.27 -6.94
C LEU A 171 -5.51 0.35 -7.62
N PHE A 172 -5.31 1.35 -8.48
CA PHE A 172 -6.39 2.10 -9.15
C PHE A 172 -5.86 2.89 -10.38
N PRO A 173 -6.72 3.36 -11.31
CA PRO A 173 -6.33 4.03 -12.54
C PRO A 173 -5.79 5.44 -12.30
N LEU A 174 -4.83 5.86 -13.13
CA LEU A 174 -4.22 7.19 -13.08
C LEU A 174 -4.91 8.22 -13.99
N ALA A 175 -5.52 7.76 -15.07
CA ALA A 175 -5.95 8.63 -16.18
C ALA A 175 -7.20 9.47 -15.86
N THR A 176 -7.99 9.06 -14.87
CA THR A 176 -9.23 9.74 -14.48
C THR A 176 -9.14 10.16 -13.01
N PRO A 177 -9.47 11.42 -12.67
CA PRO A 177 -9.49 11.86 -11.29
C PRO A 177 -10.48 11.03 -10.45
N PRO A 178 -10.19 10.78 -9.16
CA PRO A 178 -11.06 9.99 -8.28
C PRO A 178 -12.51 10.50 -8.21
N SER A 179 -12.70 11.83 -8.21
CA SER A 179 -14.02 12.48 -8.27
C SER A 179 -14.87 12.12 -9.50
N ALA A 180 -14.26 11.60 -10.57
CA ALA A 180 -14.95 11.18 -11.79
C ALA A 180 -15.19 9.66 -11.86
N TRP A 181 -14.77 8.89 -10.84
CA TRP A 181 -14.99 7.45 -10.82
C TRP A 181 -16.46 7.13 -10.47
N PRO A 182 -17.01 6.04 -11.01
CA PRO A 182 -18.35 5.59 -10.61
C PRO A 182 -18.37 5.21 -9.12
N GLU A 183 -19.47 5.57 -8.42
CA GLU A 183 -19.66 5.28 -6.99
C GLU A 183 -19.56 3.78 -6.65
N THR A 184 -20.09 2.90 -7.51
CA THR A 184 -20.07 1.44 -7.27
C THR A 184 -19.00 0.72 -8.09
N SER A 185 -18.07 0.11 -7.36
CA SER A 185 -17.04 -0.89 -7.72
C SER A 185 -16.50 -0.82 -9.15
N SER A 186 -15.33 -0.24 -9.19
CA SER A 186 -14.49 -0.01 -10.33
C SER A 186 -14.04 -1.26 -11.12
N ALA A 187 -13.31 -0.99 -12.20
CA ALA A 187 -12.99 -1.96 -13.24
C ALA A 187 -12.26 -3.21 -12.73
N ARG A 188 -12.75 -4.38 -13.18
CA ARG A 188 -12.08 -5.67 -12.94
C ARG A 188 -10.80 -5.73 -13.74
N ILE A 189 -9.65 -5.67 -13.07
CA ILE A 189 -8.37 -5.90 -13.72
C ILE A 189 -7.80 -7.21 -13.20
N VAL A 190 -7.48 -8.09 -14.14
CA VAL A 190 -6.71 -9.30 -13.86
C VAL A 190 -5.26 -8.98 -14.22
N THR A 191 -4.42 -8.76 -13.21
CA THR A 191 -2.98 -8.59 -13.43
C THR A 191 -2.29 -9.94 -13.28
N ALA A 192 -1.26 -10.22 -14.09
CA ALA A 192 -0.32 -11.26 -13.71
C ALA A 192 0.58 -10.65 -12.62
N LYS A 193 0.59 -11.25 -11.44
CA LYS A 193 1.53 -10.94 -10.37
C LYS A 193 2.68 -11.92 -10.50
N ILE A 194 3.88 -11.40 -10.66
CA ILE A 194 5.09 -12.18 -10.43
C ILE A 194 5.79 -11.62 -9.22
N GLN A 195 5.87 -12.44 -8.19
CA GLN A 195 6.59 -12.12 -6.98
C GLN A 195 8.03 -12.62 -7.17
N LEU A 196 8.97 -11.69 -7.35
CA LEU A 196 10.40 -11.98 -7.37
C LEU A 196 10.93 -11.78 -5.95
N VAL A 197 11.48 -12.83 -5.36
CA VAL A 197 11.98 -12.83 -3.98
C VAL A 197 13.48 -13.01 -3.99
N ARG A 198 14.21 -12.22 -3.18
CA ARG A 198 15.68 -12.28 -3.10
C ARG A 198 16.21 -13.34 -2.14
N ARG A 199 15.40 -13.83 -1.17
CA ARG A 199 15.82 -14.84 -0.19
C ARG A 199 15.37 -16.27 -0.55
N GLU A 200 16.22 -17.25 -0.28
CA GLU A 200 16.06 -18.66 -0.68
C GLU A 200 14.82 -19.37 -0.13
N ASN A 201 14.30 -18.92 1.02
CA ASN A 201 13.14 -19.50 1.68
C ASN A 201 11.80 -19.04 1.08
N CYS A 202 11.81 -18.08 0.17
CA CYS A 202 10.62 -17.56 -0.48
C CYS A 202 10.53 -18.12 -1.90
N ARG A 203 9.34 -18.52 -2.33
CA ARG A 203 9.13 -19.06 -3.69
C ARG A 203 8.76 -17.94 -4.63
N THR A 204 9.49 -17.82 -5.74
CA THR A 204 9.06 -16.96 -6.85
C THR A 204 7.75 -17.51 -7.43
N GLY A 205 6.68 -16.74 -7.31
CA GLY A 205 5.34 -17.11 -7.76
C GLY A 205 4.94 -16.40 -9.05
N SER A 206 4.04 -17.00 -9.81
CA SER A 206 3.21 -16.26 -10.77
C SER A 206 1.75 -16.60 -10.52
N SER A 207 0.97 -15.64 -10.04
CA SER A 207 -0.48 -15.76 -9.90
C SER A 207 -1.16 -14.72 -10.77
N ARG A 208 -2.41 -14.96 -11.15
CA ARG A 208 -3.24 -13.89 -11.69
C ARG A 208 -4.00 -13.28 -10.53
N GLY A 209 -3.66 -12.06 -10.14
CA GLY A 209 -4.39 -11.33 -9.11
C GLY A 209 -5.66 -10.71 -9.67
N ARG A 210 -6.49 -10.17 -8.79
CA ARG A 210 -7.64 -9.34 -9.17
C ARG A 210 -7.68 -8.13 -8.25
N THR A 211 -7.83 -6.95 -8.82
CA THR A 211 -8.02 -5.71 -8.06
C THR A 211 -9.42 -5.15 -8.27
N TYR A 212 -10.02 -4.64 -7.20
CA TYR A 212 -11.16 -3.72 -7.22
C TYR A 212 -10.80 -2.44 -6.47
N TRP A 213 -11.50 -1.36 -6.75
CA TRP A 213 -11.39 -0.10 -6.01
C TRP A 213 -12.73 0.63 -5.99
N ASN A 214 -12.82 1.67 -5.15
CA ASN A 214 -14.01 2.49 -5.04
C ASN A 214 -13.68 3.93 -5.43
N ALA A 215 -14.69 4.69 -5.85
CA ALA A 215 -14.61 6.14 -5.75
C ALA A 215 -14.33 6.55 -4.28
N PRO A 216 -13.69 7.70 -4.05
CA PRO A 216 -13.54 8.24 -2.72
C PRO A 216 -14.89 8.29 -1.97
N ALA A 217 -14.89 7.81 -0.72
CA ALA A 217 -16.05 7.83 0.17
C ALA A 217 -15.60 8.13 1.59
N ASP A 218 -16.54 8.48 2.47
CA ASP A 218 -16.22 8.74 3.87
C ASP A 218 -16.09 7.41 4.64
N TYR A 219 -14.98 7.28 5.37
CA TYR A 219 -14.70 6.15 6.23
C TYR A 219 -14.38 6.65 7.64
N GLU A 220 -14.94 6.00 8.65
CA GLU A 220 -14.57 6.24 10.04
C GLU A 220 -13.40 5.32 10.41
N PHE A 221 -12.37 5.90 11.02
CA PHE A 221 -11.11 5.23 11.41
C PHE A 221 -11.04 5.05 12.92
N GLU A 222 -10.10 4.23 13.41
CA GLU A 222 -9.96 3.90 14.84
C GLU A 222 -9.85 5.12 15.76
N THR A 223 -9.30 6.23 15.26
CA THR A 223 -9.18 7.48 16.02
C THR A 223 -10.48 8.28 16.12
N GLY A 224 -11.59 7.78 15.54
CA GLY A 224 -12.87 8.47 15.43
C GLY A 224 -12.89 9.53 14.32
N LYS A 225 -11.82 9.65 13.54
CA LYS A 225 -11.78 10.54 12.37
C LYS A 225 -12.63 9.95 11.26
N ILE A 226 -13.43 10.79 10.62
CA ILE A 226 -14.11 10.47 9.37
C ILE A 226 -13.28 11.13 8.26
N LEU A 227 -12.63 10.31 7.43
CA LEU A 227 -11.78 10.79 6.34
C LEU A 227 -12.30 10.27 5.00
N HIS A 228 -12.16 11.11 3.98
CA HIS A 228 -12.54 10.76 2.63
C HIS A 228 -11.43 9.91 1.99
N ALA A 229 -11.71 8.65 1.68
CA ALA A 229 -10.69 7.68 1.29
C ALA A 229 -11.04 6.89 0.01
N ILE A 230 -10.01 6.57 -0.78
CA ILE A 230 -10.07 5.53 -1.81
C ILE A 230 -9.80 4.18 -1.15
N ARG A 231 -10.70 3.22 -1.33
CA ARG A 231 -10.48 1.81 -0.97
C ARG A 231 -10.00 1.03 -2.19
N SER A 232 -8.95 0.24 -2.02
CA SER A 232 -8.41 -0.68 -3.03
C SER A 232 -8.31 -2.09 -2.46
N ASP A 233 -8.96 -3.06 -3.11
CA ASP A 233 -9.00 -4.47 -2.76
C ASP A 233 -8.15 -5.30 -3.72
N HIS A 234 -7.02 -5.86 -3.27
CA HIS A 234 -6.17 -6.71 -4.09
C HIS A 234 -6.22 -8.18 -3.64
N PHE A 235 -6.70 -9.04 -4.53
CA PHE A 235 -6.76 -10.49 -4.33
C PHE A 235 -5.56 -11.17 -4.96
N ALA A 236 -4.90 -12.05 -4.20
CA ALA A 236 -3.75 -12.84 -4.67
C ALA A 236 -4.09 -13.79 -5.82
N SER A 237 -5.36 -14.21 -5.92
CA SER A 237 -5.91 -15.01 -7.01
C SER A 237 -7.20 -14.41 -7.56
N ALA A 238 -7.30 -14.38 -8.89
CA ALA A 238 -8.49 -13.97 -9.63
C ALA A 238 -9.67 -14.95 -9.45
N ASN A 239 -9.42 -16.18 -8.98
CA ASN A 239 -10.49 -17.07 -8.54
C ASN A 239 -10.85 -16.76 -7.08
N LEU A 240 -11.87 -15.91 -6.90
CA LEU A 240 -12.32 -15.49 -5.58
C LEU A 240 -12.94 -16.62 -4.74
N SER A 241 -13.29 -17.75 -5.35
CA SER A 241 -13.79 -18.95 -4.65
C SER A 241 -12.67 -19.91 -4.22
N SER A 242 -11.40 -19.58 -4.50
CA SER A 242 -10.26 -20.38 -4.03
C SER A 242 -10.16 -20.31 -2.52
N SER A 243 -10.07 -21.46 -1.85
CA SER A 243 -9.83 -21.54 -0.40
C SER A 243 -8.41 -21.11 -0.04
N ASN A 244 -7.43 -21.37 -0.91
CA ASN A 244 -6.08 -20.81 -0.77
C ASN A 244 -5.99 -19.49 -1.53
N ASN A 245 -6.51 -18.42 -0.92
CA ASN A 245 -6.44 -17.07 -1.45
C ASN A 245 -6.12 -16.09 -0.30
N ALA A 246 -5.80 -14.85 -0.65
CA ALA A 246 -5.57 -13.75 0.27
C ALA A 246 -6.07 -12.45 -0.38
N LEU A 247 -6.56 -11.54 0.45
CA LEU A 247 -6.97 -10.21 0.08
C LEU A 247 -6.18 -9.23 0.94
N GLU A 248 -5.57 -8.24 0.31
CA GLU A 248 -5.07 -7.06 0.99
C GLU A 248 -5.92 -5.86 0.59
N ARG A 249 -6.47 -5.19 1.60
CA ARG A 249 -7.29 -4.00 1.43
C ARG A 249 -6.50 -2.79 1.90
N PHE A 250 -6.45 -1.77 1.06
CA PHE A 250 -5.74 -0.52 1.32
C PHE A 250 -6.72 0.64 1.29
N TYR A 251 -6.53 1.59 2.19
CA TYR A 251 -7.24 2.86 2.20
C TYR A 251 -6.25 4.00 2.03
N PHE A 252 -6.59 4.92 1.16
CA PHE A 252 -5.79 6.08 0.82
C PHE A 252 -6.61 7.33 1.12
N THR A 253 -6.12 8.23 1.96
CA THR A 253 -6.79 9.51 2.29
C THR A 253 -5.98 10.67 1.73
N ARG A 254 -6.63 11.83 1.54
CA ARG A 254 -5.92 13.05 1.10
C ARG A 254 -4.94 13.54 2.15
N GLU A 255 -5.29 13.35 3.42
CA GLU A 255 -4.52 13.84 4.55
C GLU A 255 -3.21 13.07 4.73
N TYR A 256 -3.23 11.75 4.50
CA TYR A 256 -2.21 10.85 5.02
C TYR A 256 -1.61 9.90 3.98
N GLY A 257 -2.08 9.91 2.73
CA GLY A 257 -1.69 8.90 1.75
C GLY A 257 -2.23 7.52 2.14
N MET A 258 -1.40 6.47 2.06
CA MET A 258 -1.79 5.12 2.52
C MET A 258 -2.02 5.10 4.04
N THR A 259 -3.30 5.07 4.44
CA THR A 259 -3.75 5.33 5.81
C THR A 259 -4.16 4.08 6.57
N ARG A 260 -4.71 3.07 5.87
CA ARG A 260 -5.09 1.80 6.52
C ARG A 260 -4.79 0.63 5.60
N TRP A 261 -4.39 -0.47 6.21
CA TRP A 261 -4.17 -1.75 5.55
C TRP A 261 -4.84 -2.86 6.34
N GLU A 262 -5.40 -3.82 5.62
CA GLU A 262 -6.03 -5.00 6.20
C GLU A 262 -5.62 -6.24 5.43
N ALA A 263 -5.37 -7.33 6.17
CA ALA A 263 -5.17 -8.65 5.61
C ALA A 263 -6.41 -9.52 5.82
N TRP A 264 -6.83 -10.21 4.76
CA TRP A 264 -8.02 -11.04 4.74
C TRP A 264 -7.72 -12.39 4.12
N ILE A 265 -8.33 -13.45 4.65
CA ILE A 265 -8.25 -14.81 4.08
C ILE A 265 -9.64 -15.45 4.04
N PRO A 266 -9.87 -16.43 3.14
CA PRO A 266 -11.08 -17.24 3.19
C PRO A 266 -11.26 -17.87 4.56
N ARG A 267 -12.47 -17.81 5.12
CA ARG A 267 -12.78 -18.32 6.46
C ARG A 267 -12.41 -19.81 6.61
N SER A 268 -12.60 -20.61 5.57
CA SER A 268 -12.18 -22.02 5.54
C SER A 268 -10.66 -22.19 5.68
N ARG A 269 -9.86 -21.29 5.11
CA ARG A 269 -8.40 -21.30 5.25
C ARG A 269 -8.00 -20.91 6.67
N CYS A 270 -8.65 -19.91 7.25
CA CYS A 270 -8.44 -19.54 8.64
C CYS A 270 -8.58 -20.76 9.57
N TYR A 271 -9.68 -21.51 9.46
CA TYR A 271 -9.87 -22.73 10.25
C TYR A 271 -8.78 -23.78 9.99
N SER A 272 -8.43 -24.03 8.73
CA SER A 272 -7.37 -25.00 8.38
C SER A 272 -6.00 -24.61 8.95
N GLU A 273 -5.67 -23.32 8.98
CA GLU A 273 -4.44 -22.82 9.59
C GLU A 273 -4.50 -22.89 11.12
N ALA A 274 -5.66 -22.60 11.71
CA ALA A 274 -5.90 -22.72 13.15
C ALA A 274 -5.73 -24.16 13.65
N GLU A 275 -6.30 -25.14 12.95
CA GLU A 275 -6.19 -26.56 13.29
C GLU A 275 -4.73 -27.04 13.31
N LYS A 276 -3.88 -26.50 12.43
CA LYS A 276 -2.45 -26.86 12.36
C LYS A 276 -1.64 -26.32 13.53
N LYS A 277 -2.05 -25.20 14.15
CA LYS A 277 -1.36 -24.62 15.31
C LYS A 277 -1.75 -25.28 16.63
N GLY A 278 -2.83 -26.06 16.65
CA GLY A 278 -3.31 -26.78 17.82
C GLY A 278 -4.55 -26.13 18.46
N PRO A 279 -5.20 -26.82 19.42
CA PRO A 279 -6.42 -26.34 20.05
C PRO A 279 -6.14 -25.12 20.94
N GLY A 280 -6.60 -23.93 20.51
CA GLY A 280 -6.69 -22.74 21.38
C GLY A 280 -6.23 -21.42 20.75
N GLU A 281 -5.35 -21.43 19.75
CA GLU A 281 -4.55 -20.22 19.42
C GLU A 281 -5.07 -19.36 18.25
N LEU A 282 -6.10 -19.80 17.50
CA LEU A 282 -6.54 -19.07 16.29
C LEU A 282 -8.04 -19.12 15.97
N ARG A 283 -8.85 -19.91 16.69
CA ARG A 283 -10.28 -20.04 16.36
C ARG A 283 -11.05 -18.73 16.51
N SER A 284 -10.64 -17.88 17.45
CA SER A 284 -11.28 -16.56 17.67
C SER A 284 -11.20 -15.67 16.43
N ASN A 285 -10.14 -15.77 15.63
CA ASN A 285 -9.96 -14.95 14.42
C ASN A 285 -10.87 -15.42 13.28
N CYS A 286 -11.22 -16.71 13.26
CA CYS A 286 -12.07 -17.30 12.23
C CYS A 286 -13.58 -17.19 12.53
N GLU A 287 -13.95 -16.82 13.76
CA GLU A 287 -15.34 -16.72 14.24
C GLU A 287 -15.63 -15.37 14.89
N PRO A 288 -15.53 -14.26 14.13
CA PRO A 288 -15.77 -12.95 14.71
C PRO A 288 -17.21 -12.79 15.24
N ASP A 289 -18.22 -13.39 14.56
CA ASP A 289 -19.62 -13.36 14.98
C ASP A 289 -19.93 -14.03 16.33
N LEU A 290 -19.09 -14.99 16.74
CA LEU A 290 -19.28 -15.75 17.99
C LEU A 290 -18.55 -15.10 19.17
N ARG A 291 -17.90 -13.96 18.95
CA ARG A 291 -17.20 -13.22 20.00
C ARG A 291 -18.22 -12.51 20.89
N LEU A 292 -18.59 -13.16 22.01
CA LEU A 292 -19.17 -12.42 23.13
C LEU A 292 -18.18 -11.33 23.57
N PRO A 293 -18.64 -10.16 24.04
CA PRO A 293 -17.77 -9.18 24.69
C PRO A 293 -17.22 -9.83 25.96
N VAL A 294 -16.06 -10.47 25.86
CA VAL A 294 -15.33 -10.94 27.02
C VAL A 294 -14.61 -9.71 27.57
N PRO A 295 -14.94 -9.24 28.78
CA PRO A 295 -14.18 -8.16 29.41
C PRO A 295 -12.73 -8.61 29.50
N TYR A 296 -11.80 -7.78 29.03
CA TYR A 296 -10.37 -8.00 29.24
C TYR A 296 -10.10 -7.86 30.74
N THR A 297 -9.87 -8.97 31.46
CA THR A 297 -9.77 -8.98 32.93
C THR A 297 -8.35 -9.19 33.46
N GLY A 298 -7.28 -9.11 32.65
CA GLY A 298 -5.95 -9.48 33.14
C GLY A 298 -4.78 -8.73 32.50
N PRO A 299 -3.77 -8.29 33.28
CA PRO A 299 -2.51 -7.76 32.77
C PRO A 299 -1.55 -8.91 32.40
N ASP A 300 -2.02 -9.92 31.66
CA ASP A 300 -1.14 -11.02 31.25
C ASP A 300 -0.17 -10.52 30.18
N GLU A 301 1.07 -10.28 30.59
CA GLU A 301 2.26 -9.92 29.79
C GLU A 301 2.67 -11.02 28.76
N GLY A 302 1.73 -11.88 28.34
CA GLY A 302 1.98 -12.98 27.42
C GLY A 302 0.77 -13.38 26.58
N ALA A 303 -0.33 -12.60 26.58
CA ALA A 303 -1.37 -12.80 25.58
C ALA A 303 -0.77 -12.56 24.19
N PRO A 304 -0.91 -13.49 23.23
CA PRO A 304 -0.34 -13.33 21.90
C PRO A 304 -0.81 -11.99 21.32
N GLU A 305 0.16 -11.26 20.79
CA GLU A 305 0.18 -9.86 20.30
C GLU A 305 -0.88 -9.50 19.24
N ILE A 306 -1.89 -10.36 19.03
CA ILE A 306 -2.78 -10.39 17.89
C ILE A 306 -4.23 -10.56 18.39
N ASP A 307 -4.62 -9.84 19.44
CA ASP A 307 -6.06 -9.61 19.64
C ASP A 307 -6.51 -8.49 18.70
N LEU A 308 -6.78 -8.86 17.45
CA LEU A 308 -7.30 -7.95 16.41
C LEU A 308 -8.62 -7.29 16.83
N ARG A 309 -9.27 -7.75 17.91
CA ARG A 309 -10.51 -7.15 18.44
C ARG A 309 -10.38 -5.67 18.74
N ALA A 310 -9.20 -5.23 19.19
CA ALA A 310 -8.98 -3.83 19.55
C ALA A 310 -8.66 -2.94 18.35
N ARG A 311 -8.46 -3.54 17.16
CA ARG A 311 -7.99 -2.84 15.97
C ARG A 311 -9.03 -2.93 14.85
N CYS A 312 -9.37 -1.78 14.30
CA CYS A 312 -10.21 -1.58 13.14
C CYS A 312 -11.64 -2.06 13.35
N ALA A 313 -12.13 -1.97 14.59
CA ALA A 313 -13.49 -2.32 14.97
C ALA A 313 -14.55 -1.42 14.31
N VAL A 314 -14.15 -0.25 13.81
CA VAL A 314 -15.02 0.69 13.10
C VAL A 314 -15.33 0.16 11.70
N LEU A 315 -16.63 0.09 11.41
CA LEU A 315 -17.22 -0.52 10.22
C LEU A 315 -16.82 0.20 8.92
N ASP A 316 -16.52 -0.60 7.91
CA ASP A 316 -16.70 -0.22 6.51
C ASP A 316 -18.19 -0.39 6.17
N ALA A 317 -18.82 0.63 5.59
CA ALA A 317 -20.24 0.66 5.25
C ALA A 317 -20.70 -0.46 4.30
N THR A 318 -19.77 -1.24 3.73
CA THR A 318 -20.08 -2.39 2.87
C THR A 318 -19.75 -3.76 3.46
N ALA A 319 -19.23 -3.85 4.69
CA ALA A 319 -19.04 -5.15 5.32
C ALA A 319 -20.40 -5.84 5.46
N THR A 320 -20.42 -7.17 5.48
CA THR A 320 -21.58 -7.90 6.03
C THR A 320 -21.84 -7.38 7.45
N ASP A 321 -22.95 -7.72 8.12
CA ASP A 321 -23.34 -7.15 9.42
C ASP A 321 -22.25 -7.20 10.55
N HIS A 322 -21.06 -7.75 10.27
CA HIS A 322 -19.84 -7.75 11.07
C HIS A 322 -18.62 -7.08 10.37
N PRO A 323 -17.86 -6.17 11.02
CA PRO A 323 -16.67 -5.49 10.44
C PRO A 323 -15.47 -6.40 10.08
N ASP A 324 -15.52 -7.67 10.48
CA ASP A 324 -14.45 -8.65 10.30
C ASP A 324 -14.83 -9.73 9.27
N ILE A 325 -16.02 -9.64 8.68
CA ILE A 325 -16.50 -10.58 7.67
C ILE A 325 -16.89 -9.83 6.41
N ASP A 326 -16.38 -10.32 5.30
CA ASP A 326 -16.78 -9.90 3.96
C ASP A 326 -17.11 -11.13 3.09
N ARG A 327 -17.82 -10.95 1.99
CA ARG A 327 -18.26 -12.04 1.11
C ARG A 327 -17.84 -11.81 -0.33
N TRP A 328 -16.93 -12.67 -0.79
CA TRP A 328 -16.41 -12.64 -2.16
C TRP A 328 -16.39 -14.04 -2.76
N GLY A 329 -16.78 -14.15 -4.03
CA GLY A 329 -16.73 -15.44 -4.74
C GLY A 329 -17.61 -16.52 -4.12
N GLY A 330 -18.69 -16.15 -3.44
CA GLY A 330 -19.60 -17.10 -2.79
C GLY A 330 -19.06 -17.75 -1.52
N GLN A 331 -18.01 -17.20 -0.90
CA GLN A 331 -17.49 -17.63 0.39
C GLN A 331 -17.24 -16.44 1.31
N ASP A 332 -17.19 -16.72 2.61
CA ASP A 332 -16.88 -15.72 3.64
C ASP A 332 -15.36 -15.56 3.77
N TRP A 333 -14.95 -14.32 3.98
CA TRP A 333 -13.58 -13.90 4.22
C TRP A 333 -13.51 -13.29 5.61
N VAL A 334 -12.45 -13.60 6.34
CA VAL A 334 -12.21 -13.06 7.67
C VAL A 334 -10.96 -12.20 7.66
N ARG A 335 -11.03 -11.06 8.35
CA ARG A 335 -9.89 -10.20 8.59
C ARG A 335 -8.94 -10.86 9.60
N VAL A 336 -7.66 -10.91 9.26
CA VAL A 336 -6.61 -11.55 10.06
C VAL A 336 -5.47 -10.60 10.43
N ASP A 337 -5.46 -9.39 9.90
CA ASP A 337 -4.66 -8.28 10.42
C ASP A 337 -5.30 -6.94 10.04
N CYS A 338 -5.04 -5.91 10.83
CA CYS A 338 -5.39 -4.54 10.50
C CYS A 338 -4.42 -3.52 11.12
N ARG A 339 -4.08 -2.51 10.32
CA ARG A 339 -3.24 -1.38 10.71
C ARG A 339 -3.91 -0.09 10.27
N ASP A 340 -4.44 0.67 11.21
CA ASP A 340 -5.08 1.97 10.98
C ASP A 340 -4.15 3.11 11.41
N GLN A 341 -3.47 3.74 10.46
CA GLN A 341 -2.46 4.77 10.68
C GLN A 341 -3.07 6.16 10.76
N THR A 342 -4.13 6.35 11.54
CA THR A 342 -4.76 7.67 11.72
C THR A 342 -4.38 8.38 13.01
N ARG A 343 -3.61 7.75 13.90
CA ARG A 343 -3.13 8.41 15.12
C ARG A 343 -1.97 9.34 14.78
N TYR A 344 -2.23 10.63 14.90
CA TYR A 344 -1.24 11.68 14.76
C TYR A 344 -0.34 11.74 15.99
N VAL A 345 0.97 11.66 15.78
CA VAL A 345 1.99 11.87 16.82
C VAL A 345 2.89 13.03 16.40
N PRO A 346 2.79 14.20 17.05
CA PRO A 346 3.64 15.33 16.71
C PRO A 346 5.09 15.04 17.05
N LEU A 347 6.02 15.39 16.18
CA LEU A 347 7.45 15.27 16.45
C LEU A 347 8.01 16.59 16.97
N ALA A 348 8.83 16.52 18.03
CA ALA A 348 9.53 17.67 18.60
C ALA A 348 10.57 18.24 17.62
N LEU A 349 11.08 17.40 16.71
CA LEU A 349 11.94 17.78 15.60
C LEU A 349 11.40 17.13 14.32
N PRO A 350 11.11 17.91 13.26
CA PRO A 350 10.76 17.35 11.96
C PRO A 350 11.84 16.42 11.43
N GLN A 351 11.44 15.34 10.76
CA GLN A 351 12.35 14.28 10.30
C GLN A 351 12.11 13.92 8.84
N VAL A 352 13.20 13.70 8.09
CA VAL A 352 13.13 13.11 6.75
C VAL A 352 12.84 11.62 6.93
N MET A 353 11.73 11.15 6.34
CA MET A 353 11.22 9.79 6.58
C MET A 353 11.94 8.71 5.75
N THR A 354 12.75 9.11 4.77
CA THR A 354 13.72 8.22 4.13
C THR A 354 14.94 9.02 3.68
N ASP A 355 16.13 8.57 4.04
CA ASP A 355 17.40 9.15 3.64
C ASP A 355 18.26 8.10 2.90
N PRO A 356 19.39 8.48 2.29
CA PRO A 356 20.22 7.53 1.56
C PRO A 356 20.71 6.35 2.40
N ALA A 357 21.01 6.58 3.68
CA ALA A 357 21.51 5.54 4.57
C ALA A 357 20.39 4.55 4.94
N MET A 358 19.19 5.05 5.24
CA MET A 358 18.01 4.22 5.46
C MET A 358 17.67 3.42 4.21
N ALA A 359 17.58 4.03 3.03
CA ALA A 359 17.26 3.31 1.81
C ALA A 359 18.31 2.24 1.45
N GLN A 360 19.60 2.56 1.59
CA GLN A 360 20.67 1.60 1.36
C GLN A 360 20.61 0.43 2.36
N GLY A 361 20.40 0.73 3.65
CA GLY A 361 20.31 -0.28 4.71
C GLY A 361 19.12 -1.23 4.56
N ASN A 362 18.08 -0.80 3.85
CA ASN A 362 16.84 -1.56 3.62
C ASN A 362 16.69 -2.07 2.18
N GLU A 363 17.79 -2.06 1.41
CA GLU A 363 17.81 -2.46 0.00
C GLU A 363 16.76 -1.76 -0.88
N VAL A 364 16.33 -0.54 -0.56
CA VAL A 364 15.47 0.27 -1.43
C VAL A 364 16.32 0.83 -2.57
N ASP A 365 16.76 -0.05 -3.47
CA ASP A 365 17.68 0.25 -4.58
C ASP A 365 16.99 0.81 -5.83
N ASP A 366 15.68 1.07 -5.78
CA ASP A 366 14.90 1.61 -6.91
C ASP A 366 14.72 3.15 -6.85
N ILE A 367 15.33 3.80 -5.86
CA ILE A 367 15.21 5.24 -5.61
C ILE A 367 16.57 5.92 -5.66
N ALA A 368 16.56 7.18 -6.09
CA ALA A 368 17.71 8.07 -6.14
C ALA A 368 17.53 9.19 -5.10
N PHE A 369 18.66 9.61 -4.52
CA PHE A 369 18.74 10.69 -3.53
C PHE A 369 19.47 11.91 -4.07
#